data_AF-A0A8T7AUN1-F1
#
_entry.id   AF-A0A8T7AUN1-F1
#
_cell.length_a   1.000
_cell.length_b   1.000
_cell.length_c   1.000
_cell.angle_alpha   90.00
_cell.angle_beta   90.00
_cell.angle_gamma   90.00
#
_symmetry.space_group_name_H-M   'P 1'
#
loop_
_entity.id
_entity.type
_entity.pdbx_description
1 polymer ?
#
loop_
_entity_poly.entity_id
_entity_poly.type
_entity_poly.pdbx_seq_one_letter_code
_entity_poly.pdbx_strand_id
1 'polypeptide(L)'
;MRSPFALRRSLRWLSRNKQHRRRLLLASLLLLVVGSIVAEFTLAPRHLPWHSLAIDDRAGFSTDLKLATIAMGPDSWCQRLIAGAAELETIALQSRAGKGGCGWSTAVHVASSNGVTLTGRDRYAMRCPLAAGAHIWLTSVDYRAQQILGSGLARIHHAGTYSCRRMYNRSSGPMSQHAYANAWDVTGFELTDGRVVSVEKHWHAEGPLGRFLHAARDDACNIFRVVLGPEYNEQHRDHLHVDMGSGSRCR
;
A
#
# COMPACT_ATOMS: atom_id res chain seq x y z
N MET A 1 46.17 -42.59 17.62
CA MET A 1 45.33 -43.38 16.69
C MET A 1 43.88 -43.36 17.18
N ARG A 2 42.93 -42.78 16.45
CA ARG A 2 41.49 -42.86 16.79
C ARG A 2 40.92 -44.19 16.27
N SER A 3 40.19 -44.92 17.12
CA SER A 3 39.64 -46.25 16.80
C SER A 3 38.69 -46.24 15.57
N PRO A 4 38.81 -47.21 14.65
CA PRO A 4 37.95 -47.32 13.45
C PRO A 4 36.45 -47.46 13.75
N PHE A 5 36.09 -47.86 14.97
CA PHE A 5 34.70 -47.94 15.44
C PHE A 5 34.06 -46.54 15.63
N ALA A 6 34.83 -45.55 16.08
CA ALA A 6 34.34 -44.19 16.30
C ALA A 6 33.99 -43.51 14.97
N LEU A 7 34.80 -43.70 13.90
CA LEU A 7 34.51 -43.15 12.57
C LEU A 7 33.22 -43.73 11.96
N ARG A 8 32.97 -45.05 12.09
CA ARG A 8 31.77 -45.69 11.54
C ARG A 8 30.47 -45.22 12.22
N ARG A 9 30.49 -44.96 13.52
CA ARG A 9 29.36 -44.37 14.26
C ARG A 9 29.07 -42.93 13.81
N SER A 10 30.11 -42.11 13.65
CA SER A 10 29.98 -40.72 13.18
C SER A 10 29.41 -40.62 11.76
N LEU A 11 29.85 -41.48 10.83
CA LEU A 11 29.35 -41.53 9.46
C LEU A 11 27.88 -41.98 9.38
N ARG A 12 27.46 -42.97 10.19
CA ARG A 12 26.06 -43.41 10.27
C ARG A 12 25.15 -42.36 10.89
N TRP A 13 25.63 -41.62 11.89
CA TRP A 13 24.90 -40.49 12.48
C TRP A 13 24.72 -39.34 11.49
N LEU A 14 25.78 -38.95 10.77
CA LEU A 14 25.72 -37.92 9.71
C LEU A 14 24.76 -38.32 8.58
N SER A 15 24.77 -39.59 8.16
CA SER A 15 23.86 -40.12 7.12
C SER A 15 22.39 -40.11 7.57
N ARG A 16 22.09 -40.60 8.80
CA ARG A 16 20.74 -40.53 9.39
C ARG A 16 20.25 -39.10 9.55
N ASN A 17 21.13 -38.17 9.96
CA ASN A 17 20.79 -36.76 10.11
C ASN A 17 20.52 -36.10 8.74
N LYS A 18 21.29 -36.44 7.70
CA LYS A 18 21.01 -36.02 6.31
C LYS A 18 19.67 -36.57 5.80
N GLN A 19 19.36 -37.85 6.05
CA GLN A 19 18.11 -38.46 5.63
C GLN A 19 16.90 -37.87 6.37
N HIS A 20 17.04 -37.59 7.66
CA HIS A 20 16.01 -36.91 8.46
C HIS A 20 15.77 -35.48 7.95
N ARG A 21 16.83 -34.70 7.72
CA ARG A 21 16.72 -33.36 7.12
C ARG A 21 16.05 -33.39 5.75
N ARG A 22 16.40 -34.37 4.89
CA ARG A 22 15.76 -34.53 3.57
C ARG A 22 14.26 -34.85 3.70
N ARG A 23 13.87 -35.73 4.63
CA ARG A 23 12.45 -36.04 4.89
C ARG A 23 11.69 -34.83 5.41
N LEU A 24 12.26 -34.07 6.34
CA LEU A 24 11.66 -32.82 6.83
C LEU A 24 11.48 -31.81 5.69
N LEU A 25 12.52 -31.58 4.87
CA LEU A 25 12.43 -30.67 3.72
C LEU A 25 11.35 -31.08 2.72
N LEU A 26 11.26 -32.38 2.39
CA LEU A 26 10.22 -32.89 1.50
C LEU A 26 8.82 -32.74 2.11
N ALA A 27 8.66 -32.99 3.41
CA ALA A 27 7.39 -32.80 4.09
C ALA A 27 6.98 -31.32 4.13
N SER A 28 7.91 -30.42 4.42
CA SER A 28 7.69 -28.96 4.36
C SER A 28 7.31 -28.50 2.95
N LEU A 29 8.00 -28.98 1.92
CA LEU A 29 7.66 -28.67 0.53
C LEU A 29 6.26 -29.17 0.18
N LEU A 30 5.92 -30.40 0.57
CA LEU A 30 4.59 -30.96 0.33
C LEU A 30 3.51 -30.14 1.05
N LEU A 31 3.73 -29.74 2.30
CA LEU A 31 2.80 -28.89 3.04
C LEU A 31 2.63 -27.51 2.38
N LEU A 32 3.70 -26.91 1.86
CA LEU A 32 3.61 -25.66 1.10
C LEU A 32 2.80 -25.84 -0.18
N VAL A 33 3.04 -26.91 -0.94
CA VAL A 33 2.30 -27.19 -2.18
C VAL A 33 0.81 -27.43 -1.89
N VAL A 34 0.49 -28.30 -0.92
CA VAL A 34 -0.89 -28.56 -0.50
C VAL A 34 -1.54 -27.26 0.00
N GLY A 35 -0.83 -26.48 0.81
CA GLY A 35 -1.30 -25.18 1.30
C GLY A 35 -1.60 -24.19 0.17
N SER A 36 -0.72 -24.08 -0.83
CA SER A 36 -0.94 -23.22 -2.00
C SER A 36 -2.13 -23.68 -2.84
N ILE A 37 -2.30 -24.99 -3.05
CA ILE A 37 -3.46 -25.54 -3.77
C ILE A 37 -4.74 -25.21 -3.00
N VAL A 38 -4.79 -25.47 -1.69
CA VAL A 38 -5.96 -25.12 -0.87
C VAL A 38 -6.25 -23.62 -0.92
N ALA A 39 -5.22 -22.78 -0.83
CA ALA A 39 -5.36 -21.33 -0.92
C ALA A 39 -5.93 -20.88 -2.28
N GLU A 40 -5.50 -21.49 -3.38
CA GLU A 40 -6.01 -21.23 -4.74
C GLU A 40 -7.52 -21.47 -4.85
N PHE A 41 -8.04 -22.50 -4.18
CA PHE A 41 -9.46 -22.85 -4.22
C PHE A 41 -10.32 -22.13 -3.18
N THR A 42 -9.71 -21.49 -2.16
CA THR A 42 -10.45 -20.94 -1.01
C THR A 42 -10.33 -19.43 -0.86
N LEU A 43 -9.26 -18.82 -1.37
CA LEU A 43 -9.00 -17.40 -1.23
C LEU A 43 -9.16 -16.67 -2.57
N ALA A 44 -9.69 -15.45 -2.51
CA ALA A 44 -9.71 -14.58 -3.68
C ALA A 44 -8.27 -14.20 -4.12
N PRO A 45 -8.00 -14.00 -5.42
CA PRO A 45 -6.66 -13.72 -5.96
C PRO A 45 -5.93 -12.53 -5.31
N ARG A 46 -6.66 -11.51 -4.82
CA ARG A 46 -6.09 -10.39 -4.06
C ARG A 46 -5.31 -10.80 -2.81
N HIS A 47 -5.61 -11.96 -2.23
CA HIS A 47 -4.90 -12.47 -1.05
C HIS A 47 -3.64 -13.26 -1.41
N LEU A 48 -3.54 -13.77 -2.65
CA LEU A 48 -2.51 -14.74 -3.06
C LEU A 48 -1.31 -14.05 -3.72
N PRO A 49 -0.07 -14.17 -3.20
CA PRO A 49 1.08 -13.41 -3.69
C PRO A 49 1.59 -13.81 -5.08
N TRP A 50 1.23 -15.01 -5.57
CA TRP A 50 1.61 -15.49 -6.91
C TRP A 50 0.65 -15.07 -8.03
N HIS A 51 -0.52 -14.51 -7.69
CA HIS A 51 -1.43 -13.92 -8.66
C HIS A 51 -1.02 -12.49 -8.98
N SER A 52 -1.33 -12.05 -10.20
CA SER A 52 -1.16 -10.65 -10.58
C SER A 52 -1.98 -9.72 -9.66
N LEU A 53 -1.55 -8.46 -9.59
CA LEU A 53 -2.31 -7.44 -8.87
C LEU A 53 -3.49 -7.00 -9.75
N ALA A 54 -4.70 -7.32 -9.31
CA ALA A 54 -5.91 -6.72 -9.85
C ALA A 54 -6.09 -5.35 -9.21
N ILE A 55 -5.84 -4.29 -9.98
CA ILE A 55 -5.83 -2.91 -9.47
C ILE A 55 -7.24 -2.44 -9.07
N ASP A 56 -8.29 -2.86 -9.78
CA ASP A 56 -9.67 -2.49 -9.46
C ASP A 56 -10.29 -3.30 -8.29
N ASP A 57 -9.58 -4.27 -7.69
CA ASP A 57 -10.05 -4.99 -6.50
C ASP A 57 -9.61 -4.29 -5.20
N ARG A 58 -10.27 -4.62 -4.09
CA ARG A 58 -9.89 -4.16 -2.75
C ARG A 58 -8.54 -4.75 -2.33
N ALA A 59 -7.92 -4.11 -1.34
CA ALA A 59 -6.70 -4.63 -0.74
C ALA A 59 -6.92 -6.03 -0.13
N GLY A 60 -5.97 -6.92 -0.41
CA GLY A 60 -5.83 -8.24 0.22
C GLY A 60 -4.50 -8.34 0.96
N PHE A 61 -4.25 -9.51 1.56
CA PHE A 61 -3.09 -9.72 2.44
C PHE A 61 -1.72 -9.66 1.75
N SER A 62 -1.68 -9.69 0.41
CA SER A 62 -0.45 -9.58 -0.37
C SER A 62 -0.40 -8.35 -1.26
N THR A 63 -1.36 -7.42 -1.13
CA THR A 63 -1.42 -6.20 -1.94
C THR A 63 -0.17 -5.35 -1.78
N ASP A 64 0.28 -5.14 -0.54
CA ASP A 64 1.51 -4.40 -0.24
C ASP A 64 2.74 -4.99 -0.94
N LEU A 65 2.90 -6.32 -0.89
CA LEU A 65 4.02 -7.04 -1.48
C LEU A 65 3.99 -6.95 -3.02
N LYS A 66 2.80 -7.11 -3.61
CA LYS A 66 2.61 -6.98 -5.06
C LYS A 66 2.93 -5.56 -5.53
N LEU A 67 2.39 -4.55 -4.84
CA LEU A 67 2.67 -3.14 -5.15
C LEU A 67 4.14 -2.79 -4.94
N ALA A 68 4.78 -3.29 -3.89
CA ALA A 68 6.21 -3.08 -3.67
C ALA A 68 7.04 -3.69 -4.80
N THR A 69 6.67 -4.87 -5.29
CA THR A 69 7.32 -5.52 -6.44
C THR A 69 7.18 -4.66 -7.71
N ILE A 70 5.99 -4.11 -7.95
CA ILE A 70 5.75 -3.17 -9.07
C ILE A 70 6.56 -1.88 -8.90
N ALA A 71 6.64 -1.34 -7.69
CA ALA A 71 7.35 -0.09 -7.39
C ALA A 71 8.88 -0.21 -7.50
N MET A 72 9.43 -1.40 -7.22
CA MET A 72 10.86 -1.70 -7.37
C MET A 72 11.24 -2.09 -8.80
N GLY A 73 10.25 -2.44 -9.63
CA GLY A 73 10.46 -2.78 -11.04
C GLY A 73 10.64 -1.54 -11.94
N PRO A 74 10.79 -1.74 -13.26
CA PRO A 74 10.78 -0.66 -14.25
C PRO A 74 9.47 0.13 -14.20
N ASP A 75 9.54 1.47 -14.39
CA ASP A 75 8.36 2.36 -14.44
C ASP A 75 7.26 1.84 -15.38
N SER A 76 7.64 1.20 -16.49
CA SER A 76 6.70 0.63 -17.47
C SER A 76 5.79 -0.46 -16.92
N TRP A 77 6.21 -1.18 -15.86
CA TRP A 77 5.39 -2.20 -15.23
C TRP A 77 4.18 -1.56 -14.56
N CYS A 78 4.43 -0.51 -13.78
CA CYS A 78 3.37 0.24 -13.15
C CYS A 78 2.51 0.99 -14.17
N GLN A 79 3.12 1.61 -15.19
CA GLN A 79 2.36 2.31 -16.23
C GLN A 79 1.36 1.39 -16.93
N ARG A 80 1.75 0.14 -17.24
CA ARG A 80 0.83 -0.86 -17.82
C ARG A 80 -0.28 -1.26 -16.84
N LEU A 81 0.03 -1.36 -15.55
CA LEU A 81 -0.95 -1.65 -14.51
C LEU A 81 -2.05 -0.58 -14.46
N ILE A 82 -1.67 0.70 -14.34
CA ILE A 82 -2.65 1.79 -14.25
C ILE A 82 -3.36 2.07 -15.59
N ALA A 83 -2.72 1.79 -16.73
CA ALA A 83 -3.35 1.92 -18.04
C ALA A 83 -4.40 0.83 -18.31
N GLY A 84 -4.31 -0.30 -17.60
CA GLY A 84 -5.28 -1.39 -17.67
C GLY A 84 -6.40 -1.31 -16.63
N ALA A 85 -6.37 -0.32 -15.74
CA ALA A 85 -7.41 -0.10 -14.74
C ALA A 85 -8.66 0.48 -15.41
N ALA A 86 -9.81 -0.17 -15.23
CA ALA A 86 -11.05 0.26 -15.86
C ALA A 86 -11.64 1.49 -15.18
N GLU A 87 -11.46 1.60 -13.87
CA GLU A 87 -12.10 2.61 -13.02
C GLU A 87 -11.12 3.68 -12.54
N LEU A 88 -9.95 3.81 -13.18
CA LEU A 88 -8.92 4.79 -12.82
C LEU A 88 -8.64 5.75 -13.98
N GLU A 89 -9.19 6.96 -13.87
CA GLU A 89 -8.97 7.99 -14.89
C GLU A 89 -7.69 8.75 -14.62
N THR A 90 -6.72 8.61 -15.54
CA THR A 90 -5.42 9.30 -15.43
C THR A 90 -5.03 10.08 -16.66
N ILE A 91 -4.24 11.12 -16.43
CA ILE A 91 -3.57 11.89 -17.49
C ILE A 91 -2.08 11.84 -17.24
N ALA A 92 -1.33 11.34 -18.22
CA ALA A 92 0.12 11.28 -18.14
C ALA A 92 0.73 12.67 -17.98
N LEU A 93 1.73 12.77 -17.10
CA LEU A 93 2.49 14.00 -16.88
C LEU A 93 3.86 13.93 -17.55
N GLN A 94 4.34 15.10 -17.96
CA GLN A 94 5.75 15.26 -18.28
C GLN A 94 6.60 15.04 -17.02
N SER A 95 7.83 14.60 -17.24
CA SER A 95 8.82 14.52 -16.19
C SER A 95 9.07 15.89 -15.58
N ARG A 96 9.42 15.92 -14.29
CA ARG A 96 9.73 17.15 -13.58
C ARG A 96 11.06 16.98 -12.87
N ALA A 97 12.03 17.83 -13.19
CA ALA A 97 13.28 17.95 -12.47
C ALA A 97 13.26 19.24 -11.64
N GLY A 98 12.90 19.13 -10.36
CA GLY A 98 12.94 20.24 -9.41
C GLY A 98 14.33 20.44 -8.79
N LYS A 99 14.56 21.62 -8.20
CA LYS A 99 15.79 21.89 -7.45
C LYS A 99 15.94 20.92 -6.26
N GLY A 100 17.18 20.65 -5.85
CA GLY A 100 17.46 19.86 -4.65
C GLY A 100 17.06 18.38 -4.74
N GLY A 101 16.96 17.83 -5.95
CA GLY A 101 16.58 16.44 -6.19
C GLY A 101 15.08 16.17 -6.14
N CYS A 102 14.23 17.20 -6.12
CA CYS A 102 12.78 17.04 -6.18
C CYS A 102 12.29 16.67 -7.59
N GLY A 103 11.08 16.10 -7.65
CA GLY A 103 10.36 15.81 -8.89
C GLY A 103 10.27 14.33 -9.19
N TRP A 104 9.99 13.99 -10.45
CA TRP A 104 9.67 12.64 -10.89
C TRP A 104 10.09 12.42 -12.34
N SER A 105 10.45 11.18 -12.67
CA SER A 105 10.59 10.72 -14.06
C SER A 105 9.22 10.57 -14.71
N THR A 106 8.34 9.86 -14.01
CA THR A 106 7.01 9.46 -14.49
C THR A 106 5.99 9.75 -13.41
N ALA A 107 4.95 10.47 -13.77
CA ALA A 107 3.78 10.67 -12.92
C ALA A 107 2.51 10.73 -13.76
N VAL A 108 1.38 10.68 -13.07
CA VAL A 108 0.07 10.91 -13.63
C VAL A 108 -0.70 11.91 -12.78
N HIS A 109 -1.63 12.58 -13.41
CA HIS A 109 -2.75 13.19 -12.72
C HIS A 109 -3.86 12.17 -12.58
N VAL A 110 -4.33 11.94 -11.35
CA VAL A 110 -5.54 11.15 -11.09
C VAL A 110 -6.74 12.10 -11.16
N ALA A 111 -7.64 11.89 -12.12
CA ALA A 111 -8.85 12.68 -12.29
C ALA A 111 -9.99 12.12 -11.42
N SER A 112 -10.19 10.80 -11.50
CA SER A 112 -11.15 10.08 -10.68
C SER A 112 -10.71 8.63 -10.47
N SER A 113 -11.30 7.98 -9.47
CA SER A 113 -11.08 6.57 -9.12
C SER A 113 -12.40 5.97 -8.66
N ASN A 114 -12.95 4.99 -9.38
CA ASN A 114 -14.30 4.44 -9.16
C ASN A 114 -15.38 5.54 -9.12
N GLY A 115 -15.27 6.54 -9.99
CA GLY A 115 -16.12 7.74 -9.96
C GLY A 115 -15.88 8.70 -8.79
N VAL A 116 -15.01 8.36 -7.82
CA VAL A 116 -14.63 9.24 -6.72
C VAL A 116 -13.65 10.29 -7.21
N THR A 117 -13.98 11.56 -6.99
CA THR A 117 -13.16 12.72 -7.42
C THR A 117 -12.22 13.19 -6.31
N LEU A 118 -11.23 14.03 -6.65
CA LEU A 118 -10.32 14.66 -5.68
C LEU A 118 -10.59 16.17 -5.59
N THR A 119 -10.57 16.76 -4.39
CA THR A 119 -10.77 18.22 -4.23
C THR A 119 -9.58 19.03 -4.72
N GLY A 120 -9.85 20.09 -5.48
CA GLY A 120 -8.84 21.04 -5.93
C GLY A 120 -8.97 21.30 -7.43
N ARG A 121 -8.48 22.44 -7.88
CA ARG A 121 -8.44 22.79 -9.32
C ARG A 121 -7.16 22.31 -9.99
N ASP A 122 -6.12 22.07 -9.20
CA ASP A 122 -4.83 21.62 -9.67
C ASP A 122 -4.82 20.10 -9.65
N ARG A 123 -4.75 19.51 -10.83
CA ARG A 123 -4.58 18.07 -10.98
C ARG A 123 -3.36 17.66 -10.14
N TYR A 124 -3.51 16.67 -9.27
CA TYR A 124 -2.42 16.29 -8.35
C TYR A 124 -1.52 15.27 -9.00
N ALA A 125 -0.23 15.55 -9.02
CA ALA A 125 0.76 14.62 -9.56
C ALA A 125 0.95 13.46 -8.57
N MET A 126 0.79 12.25 -9.04
CA MET A 126 1.14 11.04 -8.31
C MET A 126 2.11 10.23 -9.17
N ARG A 127 3.22 9.79 -8.60
CA ARG A 127 4.00 8.72 -9.21
C ARG A 127 3.15 7.47 -9.29
N CYS A 128 3.40 6.66 -10.30
CA CYS A 128 2.53 5.54 -10.61
C CYS A 128 2.25 4.60 -9.39
N PRO A 129 3.24 4.20 -8.58
CA PRO A 129 2.95 3.37 -7.40
C PRO A 129 1.99 4.02 -6.41
N LEU A 130 2.11 5.33 -6.19
CA LEU A 130 1.16 6.08 -5.35
C LEU A 130 -0.23 6.10 -5.97
N ALA A 131 -0.36 6.33 -7.28
CA ALA A 131 -1.64 6.32 -7.98
C ALA A 131 -2.33 4.94 -7.91
N ALA A 132 -1.58 3.86 -8.12
CA ALA A 132 -2.08 2.49 -8.01
C ALA A 132 -2.53 2.16 -6.57
N GLY A 133 -1.70 2.52 -5.57
CA GLY A 133 -2.05 2.35 -4.17
C GLY A 133 -3.28 3.17 -3.76
N ALA A 134 -3.38 4.42 -4.22
CA ALA A 134 -4.52 5.28 -3.98
C ALA A 134 -5.81 4.68 -4.55
N HIS A 135 -5.79 4.17 -5.78
CA HIS A 135 -6.97 3.54 -6.38
C HIS A 135 -7.47 2.33 -5.59
N ILE A 136 -6.57 1.39 -5.25
CA ILE A 136 -6.92 0.20 -4.44
C ILE A 136 -7.42 0.60 -3.05
N TRP A 137 -6.82 1.64 -2.46
CA TRP A 137 -7.23 2.16 -1.16
C TRP A 137 -8.64 2.74 -1.24
N LEU A 138 -8.93 3.56 -2.26
CA LEU A 138 -10.25 4.15 -2.45
C LEU A 138 -11.33 3.09 -2.70
N THR A 139 -11.04 2.01 -3.43
CA THR A 139 -11.96 0.86 -3.55
C THR A 139 -12.26 0.23 -2.19
N SER A 140 -11.25 0.12 -1.32
CA SER A 140 -11.39 -0.44 0.03
C SER A 140 -12.17 0.49 0.96
N VAL A 141 -11.86 1.79 0.93
CA VAL A 141 -12.54 2.81 1.74
C VAL A 141 -13.99 3.00 1.31
N ASP A 142 -14.29 2.96 0.01
CA ASP A 142 -15.67 3.04 -0.47
C ASP A 142 -16.52 1.88 0.06
N TYR A 143 -15.98 0.67 0.03
CA TYR A 143 -16.60 -0.47 0.68
C TYR A 143 -16.84 -0.23 2.18
N ARG A 144 -15.87 0.32 2.92
CA ARG A 144 -16.04 0.67 4.35
C ARG A 144 -17.10 1.74 4.56
N ALA A 145 -17.16 2.75 3.69
CA ALA A 145 -18.14 3.83 3.75
C ALA A 145 -19.55 3.26 3.62
N GLN A 146 -19.79 2.39 2.63
CA GLN A 146 -21.07 1.72 2.46
C GLN A 146 -21.45 0.86 3.67
N GLN A 147 -20.50 0.07 4.21
CA GLN A 147 -20.78 -0.83 5.34
C GLN A 147 -21.01 -0.10 6.67
N ILE A 148 -20.25 0.96 6.96
CA ILE A 148 -20.25 1.62 8.27
C ILE A 148 -21.20 2.83 8.28
N LEU A 149 -21.27 3.56 7.17
CA LEU A 149 -21.99 4.83 7.05
C LEU A 149 -23.25 4.73 6.19
N GLY A 150 -23.44 3.62 5.45
CA GLY A 150 -24.60 3.42 4.58
C GLY A 150 -24.58 4.26 3.30
N SER A 151 -23.44 4.86 2.94
CA SER A 151 -23.27 5.70 1.74
C SER A 151 -21.85 5.53 1.20
N GLY A 152 -21.71 5.54 -0.14
CA GLY A 152 -20.43 5.47 -0.82
C GLY A 152 -19.71 6.81 -0.86
N LEU A 153 -18.50 6.82 -1.40
CA LEU A 153 -17.67 8.00 -1.60
C LEU A 153 -18.07 8.75 -2.87
N ALA A 154 -18.05 10.07 -2.79
CA ALA A 154 -18.18 10.97 -3.93
C ALA A 154 -16.88 11.74 -4.20
N ARG A 155 -16.19 12.14 -3.13
CA ARG A 155 -14.99 12.98 -3.25
C ARG A 155 -14.04 12.82 -2.08
N ILE A 156 -12.75 12.97 -2.34
CA ILE A 156 -11.69 12.99 -1.32
C ILE A 156 -11.21 14.41 -1.10
N HIS A 157 -11.21 14.82 0.17
CA HIS A 157 -10.62 16.07 0.64
C HIS A 157 -9.16 15.82 1.02
N HIS A 158 -8.25 16.65 0.54
CA HIS A 158 -6.81 16.43 0.76
C HIS A 158 -5.97 17.70 0.65
N ALA A 159 -4.75 17.66 1.22
CA ALA A 159 -3.79 18.77 1.25
C ALA A 159 -2.70 18.66 0.16
N GLY A 160 -2.84 17.70 -0.74
CA GLY A 160 -1.99 17.52 -1.92
C GLY A 160 -1.03 16.33 -1.86
N THR A 161 -0.23 16.19 -2.91
CA THR A 161 0.66 15.04 -3.15
C THR A 161 2.11 15.43 -3.44
N TYR A 162 2.36 16.72 -3.71
CA TYR A 162 3.68 17.21 -4.05
C TYR A 162 4.05 18.46 -3.28
N SER A 163 5.19 18.40 -2.61
CA SER A 163 5.84 19.54 -1.95
C SER A 163 7.34 19.27 -1.91
N CYS A 164 8.12 20.11 -2.59
CA CYS A 164 9.58 19.99 -2.64
C CYS A 164 10.21 20.42 -1.30
N ARG A 165 10.35 19.48 -0.36
CA ARG A 165 10.87 19.72 0.98
C ARG A 165 11.53 18.47 1.58
N ARG A 166 12.38 18.70 2.59
CA ARG A 166 12.88 17.61 3.45
C ARG A 166 11.84 17.19 4.48
N MET A 167 12.04 16.01 5.07
CA MET A 167 11.20 15.52 6.16
C MET A 167 11.18 16.52 7.32
N TYR A 168 9.99 16.70 7.92
CA TYR A 168 9.75 17.64 9.02
C TYR A 168 10.20 19.09 8.74
N ASN A 169 10.26 19.51 7.47
CA ASN A 169 10.73 20.84 7.05
C ASN A 169 12.16 21.19 7.50
N ARG A 170 13.00 20.19 7.75
CA ARG A 170 14.38 20.41 8.20
C ARG A 170 15.25 20.97 7.07
N SER A 171 16.31 21.70 7.41
CA SER A 171 17.30 22.20 6.43
C SER A 171 18.20 21.10 5.85
N SER A 172 18.40 20.01 6.61
CA SER A 172 19.23 18.85 6.23
C SER A 172 18.52 17.52 6.52
N GLY A 173 19.08 16.41 6.03
CA GLY A 173 18.51 15.06 6.18
C GLY A 173 17.71 14.57 4.97
N PRO A 174 16.97 13.45 5.08
CA PRO A 174 16.27 12.85 3.93
C PRO A 174 15.16 13.74 3.36
N MET A 175 14.92 13.61 2.06
CA MET A 175 13.79 14.25 1.37
C MET A 175 12.47 13.61 1.77
N SER A 176 11.40 14.41 1.83
CA SER A 176 10.05 13.87 2.01
C SER A 176 9.60 13.10 0.77
N GLN A 177 8.74 12.09 0.92
CA GLN A 177 8.11 11.42 -0.22
C GLN A 177 7.22 12.36 -1.04
N HIS A 178 6.69 13.42 -0.41
CA HIS A 178 6.05 14.54 -1.11
C HIS A 178 6.97 15.24 -2.11
N ALA A 179 8.29 15.26 -1.90
CA ALA A 179 9.21 15.87 -2.85
C ALA A 179 9.28 15.11 -4.18
N TYR A 180 8.73 13.90 -4.22
CA TYR A 180 8.73 13.00 -5.36
C TYR A 180 7.34 12.71 -5.91
N ALA A 181 6.28 13.41 -5.46
CA ALA A 181 4.90 13.03 -5.79
C ALA A 181 4.57 11.58 -5.39
N ASN A 182 5.19 11.10 -4.30
CA ASN A 182 5.10 9.71 -3.82
C ASN A 182 4.47 9.60 -2.42
N ALA A 183 3.80 10.67 -2.00
CA ALA A 183 2.99 10.73 -0.79
C ALA A 183 1.67 11.48 -1.06
N TRP A 184 0.70 11.30 -0.17
CA TRP A 184 -0.60 11.94 -0.23
C TRP A 184 -1.10 12.25 1.19
N ASP A 185 -1.56 13.48 1.42
CA ASP A 185 -2.12 13.91 2.70
C ASP A 185 -3.64 14.07 2.58
N VAL A 186 -4.43 13.11 3.10
CA VAL A 186 -5.90 13.09 3.02
C VAL A 186 -6.53 13.68 4.28
N THR A 187 -7.35 14.71 4.12
CA THR A 187 -7.98 15.46 5.22
C THR A 187 -9.42 15.04 5.49
N GLY A 188 -10.07 14.32 4.56
CA GLY A 188 -11.41 13.78 4.78
C GLY A 188 -12.06 13.14 3.55
N PHE A 189 -13.27 12.64 3.77
CA PHE A 189 -14.04 11.89 2.79
C PHE A 189 -15.45 12.50 2.66
N GLU A 190 -15.89 12.80 1.45
CA GLU A 190 -17.24 13.25 1.15
C GLU A 190 -18.05 12.12 0.53
N LEU A 191 -19.23 11.88 1.09
CA LEU A 191 -20.12 10.79 0.71
C LEU A 191 -21.11 11.21 -0.37
N THR A 192 -21.72 10.25 -1.04
CA THR A 192 -22.73 10.50 -2.09
C THR A 192 -24.01 11.15 -1.56
N ASP A 193 -24.27 11.07 -0.26
CA ASP A 193 -25.37 11.77 0.41
C ASP A 193 -25.00 13.18 0.93
N GLY A 194 -23.79 13.66 0.62
CA GLY A 194 -23.32 15.01 0.95
C GLY A 194 -22.67 15.16 2.32
N ARG A 195 -22.64 14.12 3.17
CA ARG A 195 -21.88 14.16 4.43
C ARG A 195 -20.38 14.27 4.17
N VAL A 196 -19.68 15.05 4.98
CA VAL A 196 -18.22 15.17 4.97
C VAL A 196 -17.63 14.64 6.27
N VAL A 197 -16.85 13.57 6.16
CA VAL A 197 -16.09 12.96 7.25
C VAL A 197 -14.68 13.53 7.27
N SER A 198 -14.50 14.65 7.98
CA SER A 198 -13.20 15.26 8.24
C SER A 198 -12.37 14.43 9.25
N VAL A 199 -11.09 14.22 8.94
CA VAL A 199 -10.13 13.57 9.85
C VAL A 199 -10.02 14.37 11.14
N GLU A 200 -9.66 15.65 11.06
CA GLU A 200 -9.51 16.53 12.23
C GLU A 200 -10.72 16.50 13.17
N LYS A 201 -11.94 16.61 12.61
CA LYS A 201 -13.15 16.77 13.42
C LYS A 201 -13.69 15.46 13.99
N HIS A 202 -13.49 14.34 13.29
CA HIS A 202 -14.20 13.11 13.61
C HIS A 202 -13.28 11.96 14.03
N TRP A 203 -11.96 12.14 14.04
CA TRP A 203 -11.02 11.08 14.40
C TRP A 203 -11.33 10.45 15.76
N HIS A 204 -11.59 11.27 16.77
CA HIS A 204 -11.91 10.81 18.13
C HIS A 204 -13.42 10.64 18.40
N ALA A 205 -14.27 10.66 17.38
CA ALA A 205 -15.71 10.47 17.57
C ALA A 205 -16.03 9.01 17.88
N GLU A 206 -16.78 8.74 18.96
CA GLU A 206 -17.17 7.39 19.40
C GLU A 206 -18.16 6.69 18.43
N GLY A 207 -18.67 7.43 17.43
CA GLY A 207 -19.69 6.99 16.48
C GLY A 207 -19.17 6.35 15.19
N PRO A 208 -20.07 6.11 14.21
CA PRO A 208 -19.73 5.53 12.92
C PRO A 208 -18.63 6.30 12.16
N LEU A 209 -18.56 7.63 12.32
CA LEU A 209 -17.58 8.47 11.64
C LEU A 209 -16.14 8.18 12.06
N GLY A 210 -15.86 8.11 13.37
CA GLY A 210 -14.54 7.75 13.87
C GLY A 210 -14.18 6.31 13.50
N ARG A 211 -15.12 5.37 13.66
CA ARG A 211 -14.92 3.97 13.23
C ARG A 211 -14.57 3.85 11.74
N PHE A 212 -15.23 4.63 10.88
CA PHE A 212 -14.92 4.68 9.46
C PHE A 212 -13.50 5.21 9.20
N LEU A 213 -13.09 6.29 9.87
CA LEU A 213 -11.74 6.85 9.71
C LEU A 213 -10.64 5.86 10.14
N HIS A 214 -10.84 5.16 11.25
CA HIS A 214 -9.91 4.12 11.70
C HIS A 214 -9.87 2.95 10.71
N ALA A 215 -11.02 2.50 10.20
CA ALA A 215 -11.06 1.46 9.17
C ALA A 215 -10.36 1.89 7.88
N ALA A 216 -10.55 3.15 7.45
CA ALA A 216 -9.88 3.70 6.28
C ALA A 216 -8.35 3.74 6.47
N ARG A 217 -7.88 4.15 7.65
CA ARG A 217 -6.44 4.13 8.02
C ARG A 217 -5.88 2.70 8.05
N ASP A 218 -6.62 1.75 8.61
CA ASP A 218 -6.17 0.36 8.69
C ASP A 218 -6.10 -0.30 7.30
N ASP A 219 -7.06 0.00 6.41
CA ASP A 219 -7.00 -0.44 5.02
C ASP A 219 -5.80 0.19 4.29
N ALA A 220 -5.46 1.46 4.58
CA ALA A 220 -4.26 2.11 4.05
C ALA A 220 -2.98 1.37 4.47
N CYS A 221 -2.91 0.87 5.70
CA CYS A 221 -1.73 0.16 6.21
C CYS A 221 -1.44 -1.17 5.50
N ASN A 222 -2.41 -1.72 4.77
CA ASN A 222 -2.23 -2.92 3.95
C ASN A 222 -1.72 -2.60 2.52
N ILE A 223 -1.47 -1.33 2.23
CA ILE A 223 -1.16 -0.83 0.88
C ILE A 223 0.11 0.02 0.91
N PHE A 224 0.13 1.03 1.78
CA PHE A 224 1.20 2.02 1.85
C PHE A 224 2.28 1.60 2.83
N ARG A 225 3.50 2.09 2.58
CA ARG A 225 4.68 1.77 3.37
C ARG A 225 4.73 2.58 4.66
N VAL A 226 4.22 3.79 4.61
CA VAL A 226 4.06 4.66 5.78
C VAL A 226 2.66 5.21 5.78
N VAL A 227 1.95 5.04 6.88
CA VAL A 227 0.66 5.65 7.19
C VAL A 227 0.78 6.33 8.55
N LEU A 228 0.53 7.64 8.59
CA LEU A 228 0.61 8.46 9.81
C LEU A 228 -0.68 9.26 9.94
N GLY A 229 -1.40 9.06 11.03
CA GLY A 229 -2.61 9.81 11.36
C GLY A 229 -2.47 10.64 12.64
N PRO A 230 -3.61 11.12 13.18
CA PRO A 230 -3.63 12.00 14.35
C PRO A 230 -2.99 11.45 15.61
N GLU A 231 -2.88 10.12 15.74
CA GLU A 231 -2.22 9.48 16.89
C GLU A 231 -0.69 9.47 16.79
N TYR A 232 -0.12 9.81 15.63
CA TYR A 232 1.33 9.76 15.43
C TYR A 232 2.04 10.97 16.04
N ASN A 233 1.60 12.19 15.69
CA ASN A 233 2.06 13.45 16.29
C ASN A 233 1.18 14.63 15.82
N GLU A 234 1.45 15.80 16.41
CA GLU A 234 0.75 17.06 16.14
C GLU A 234 0.71 17.47 14.66
N GLN A 235 1.74 17.16 13.87
CA GLN A 235 1.78 17.53 12.46
C GLN A 235 0.81 16.72 11.60
N HIS A 236 0.24 15.63 12.13
CA HIS A 236 -0.70 14.74 11.43
C HIS A 236 -2.08 14.75 12.09
N ARG A 237 -2.36 15.71 12.97
CA ARG A 237 -3.62 15.79 13.74
C ARG A 237 -4.87 15.95 12.87
N ASP A 238 -4.71 16.48 11.66
CA ASP A 238 -5.80 16.89 10.77
C ASP A 238 -5.86 16.11 9.45
N HIS A 239 -4.97 15.13 9.25
CA HIS A 239 -4.92 14.34 8.03
C HIS A 239 -4.29 12.95 8.23
N LEU A 240 -4.56 12.07 7.27
CA LEU A 240 -3.82 10.83 7.05
C LEU A 240 -2.72 11.09 6.01
N HIS A 241 -1.47 10.96 6.43
CA HIS A 241 -0.32 10.92 5.52
C HIS A 241 -0.09 9.48 5.08
N VAL A 242 -0.05 9.24 3.76
CA VAL A 242 0.30 7.94 3.18
C VAL A 242 1.45 8.09 2.18
N ASP A 243 2.42 7.17 2.20
CA ASP A 243 3.53 7.18 1.24
C ASP A 243 4.02 5.78 0.82
N MET A 244 4.65 5.74 -0.37
CA MET A 244 5.24 4.53 -0.98
C MET A 244 6.77 4.51 -0.85
N GLY A 245 7.33 5.17 0.18
CA GLY A 245 8.76 5.19 0.46
C GLY A 245 9.28 3.86 1.02
N SER A 246 10.57 3.79 1.35
CA SER A 246 11.18 2.56 1.91
C SER A 246 10.86 2.32 3.39
N GLY A 247 10.05 3.17 4.02
CA GLY A 247 9.65 3.05 5.41
C GLY A 247 8.77 1.82 5.69
N SER A 248 8.47 1.62 6.96
CA SER A 248 7.43 0.71 7.43
C SER A 248 6.87 1.28 8.72
N ARG A 249 5.73 1.99 8.63
CA ARG A 249 5.01 2.53 9.79
C ARG A 249 3.52 2.56 9.51
N CYS A 250 2.73 2.19 10.51
CA CYS A 250 1.29 2.37 10.54
C CYS A 250 0.95 2.91 11.93
N ARG A 251 0.65 4.20 12.02
CA ARG A 251 0.41 4.94 13.27
C ARG A 251 -0.73 5.92 13.09
#